data_AF-A0A959S9N6-F1
#
_entry.id   AF-A0A959S9N6-F1
#
_cell.length_a   1.000
_cell.length_b   1.000
_cell.length_c   1.000
_cell.angle_alpha   90.00
_cell.angle_beta   90.00
_cell.angle_gamma   90.00
#
_symmetry.space_group_name_H-M   'P 1'
#
loop_
_entity.id
_entity.type
_entity.pdbx_description
1 polymer ?
#
loop_
_entity_poly.entity_id
_entity_poly.type
_entity_poly.pdbx_seq_one_letter_code
_entity_poly.pdbx_strand_id
1 'polypeptide(L)'
;MRPLTLSLLLVTFPLLAQHVPDPDDILVTGPRPKVLLVGTFHFEYYDLDAHVTDKDKRVNVKEPKRQQEMQELVDHIARFKPTAIAVEAGPNTGWLMKRYAEYQRTDSIQRADEREQIGFRLMKRFALDTLYGVDARTLVADLVD
;
A
#
# COMPACT_ATOMS: atom_id res chain seq x y z
N MET A 1 1.84 -22.86 69.92
CA MET A 1 2.24 -21.87 68.89
C MET A 1 1.54 -22.26 67.60
N ARG A 2 0.54 -21.49 67.15
CA ARG A 2 -0.23 -21.78 65.93
C ARG A 2 0.44 -21.08 64.74
N PRO A 3 0.73 -21.76 63.61
CA PRO A 3 1.31 -21.09 62.46
C PRO A 3 0.28 -20.14 61.84
N LEU A 4 0.71 -18.89 61.64
CA LEU A 4 -0.05 -17.85 60.96
C LEU A 4 -0.02 -18.16 59.46
N THR A 5 -1.14 -18.60 58.89
CA THR A 5 -1.28 -18.81 57.44
C THR A 5 -1.38 -17.46 56.74
N LEU A 6 -0.29 -17.02 56.11
CA LEU A 6 -0.26 -15.86 55.24
C LEU A 6 -1.01 -16.21 53.95
N SER A 7 -2.27 -15.78 53.84
CA SER A 7 -3.04 -15.91 52.61
C SER A 7 -2.52 -14.89 51.60
N LEU A 8 -1.75 -15.37 50.62
CA LEU A 8 -1.30 -14.58 49.48
C LEU A 8 -2.52 -14.37 48.56
N LEU A 9 -3.16 -13.22 48.67
CA LEU A 9 -4.22 -12.80 47.75
C LEU A 9 -3.55 -12.39 46.43
N LEU A 10 -3.36 -13.35 45.51
CA LEU A 10 -3.04 -13.01 44.11
C LEU A 10 -4.25 -12.30 43.51
N VAL A 11 -4.18 -10.97 43.46
CA VAL A 11 -5.09 -10.17 42.63
C VAL A 11 -4.77 -10.50 41.18
N THR A 12 -5.53 -11.43 40.61
CA THR A 12 -5.55 -11.69 39.18
C THR A 12 -6.17 -10.47 38.50
N PHE A 13 -5.34 -9.54 38.03
CA PHE A 13 -5.82 -8.52 37.11
C PHE A 13 -6.37 -9.19 35.85
N PRO A 14 -7.51 -8.71 35.35
CA PRO A 14 -8.48 -9.56 34.66
C PRO A 14 -8.03 -9.91 33.25
N LEU A 15 -8.41 -11.12 32.83
CA LEU A 15 -8.41 -11.65 31.46
C LEU A 15 -9.08 -10.73 30.39
N LEU A 16 -9.59 -9.55 30.79
CA LEU A 16 -10.33 -8.63 29.93
C LEU A 16 -9.43 -7.80 29.00
N ALA A 17 -8.10 -7.83 29.18
CA ALA A 17 -7.16 -7.16 28.28
C ALA A 17 -6.80 -7.97 27.01
N GLN A 18 -7.36 -9.17 26.81
CA GLN A 18 -6.96 -10.08 25.72
C GLN A 18 -7.95 -10.16 24.55
N HIS A 19 -9.07 -9.43 24.59
CA HIS A 19 -10.00 -9.44 23.46
C HIS A 19 -9.61 -8.37 22.45
N VAL A 20 -8.71 -8.73 21.53
CA VAL A 20 -8.50 -7.97 20.31
C VAL A 20 -9.84 -7.99 19.56
N PRO A 21 -10.49 -6.84 19.32
CA PRO A 21 -11.75 -6.79 18.60
C PRO A 21 -11.58 -7.43 17.22
N ASP A 22 -12.63 -8.07 16.71
CA ASP A 22 -12.60 -8.61 15.34
C ASP A 22 -12.31 -7.44 14.38
N PRO A 23 -11.25 -7.51 13.55
CA PRO A 23 -10.99 -6.51 12.53
C PRO A 23 -12.21 -6.18 11.68
N ASP A 24 -13.09 -7.15 11.42
CA ASP A 24 -14.27 -6.92 10.59
C ASP A 24 -15.31 -6.02 11.28
N ASP A 25 -15.39 -6.03 12.62
CA ASP A 25 -16.24 -5.10 13.37
C ASP A 25 -15.80 -3.64 13.20
N ILE A 26 -14.51 -3.42 12.88
CA ILE A 26 -13.92 -2.10 12.61
C ILE A 26 -14.03 -1.78 11.11
N LEU A 27 -13.62 -2.71 10.25
CA LEU A 27 -13.35 -2.48 8.83
C LEU A 27 -14.60 -2.62 7.95
N VAL A 28 -15.62 -3.35 8.40
CA VAL A 28 -16.78 -3.75 7.57
C VAL A 28 -18.05 -3.00 7.99
N THR A 29 -17.88 -1.75 8.42
CA THR A 29 -19.01 -0.86 8.75
C THR A 29 -19.44 -0.04 7.53
N GLY A 30 -20.68 -0.22 7.08
CA GLY A 30 -21.27 0.58 6.00
C GLY A 30 -21.04 0.05 4.57
N PRO A 31 -21.24 0.89 3.54
CA PRO A 31 -21.14 0.50 2.14
C PRO A 31 -19.73 0.05 1.75
N ARG A 32 -19.62 -1.10 1.07
CA ARG A 32 -18.34 -1.66 0.63
C ARG A 32 -17.90 -1.08 -0.72
N PRO A 33 -16.69 -0.53 -0.84
CA PRO A 33 -16.17 -0.11 -2.13
C PRO A 33 -15.91 -1.33 -3.03
N LYS A 34 -16.01 -1.13 -4.34
CA LYS A 34 -15.43 -2.09 -5.30
C LYS A 34 -13.93 -1.84 -5.32
N VAL A 35 -13.14 -2.90 -5.22
CA VAL A 35 -11.67 -2.81 -5.20
C VAL A 35 -11.11 -3.65 -6.33
N LEU A 36 -10.20 -3.07 -7.11
CA LEU A 36 -9.32 -3.79 -8.02
C LEU A 36 -7.93 -3.81 -7.41
N LEU A 37 -7.46 -4.98 -7.01
CA LEU A 37 -6.09 -5.17 -6.54
C LEU A 37 -5.19 -5.46 -7.74
N VAL A 38 -4.13 -4.66 -7.90
CA VAL A 38 -3.13 -4.84 -8.95
C VAL A 38 -1.79 -5.11 -8.28
N GLY A 39 -1.32 -6.35 -8.36
CA GLY A 39 0.00 -6.73 -7.87
C GLY A 39 1.06 -6.53 -8.96
N THR A 40 2.19 -5.93 -8.59
CA THR A 40 3.36 -5.77 -9.45
C THR A 40 4.63 -6.15 -8.69
N PHE A 41 5.71 -6.44 -9.42
CA PHE A 41 7.06 -6.34 -8.86
C PHE A 41 7.50 -4.87 -8.89
N HIS A 42 8.51 -4.48 -8.10
CA HIS A 42 9.09 -3.14 -8.19
C HIS A 42 9.81 -2.95 -9.53
N PHE A 43 9.29 -2.08 -10.39
CA PHE A 43 9.85 -1.86 -11.72
C PHE A 43 11.25 -1.25 -11.71
N GLU A 44 11.61 -0.57 -10.61
CA GLU A 44 12.94 0.03 -10.40
C GLU A 44 13.94 -0.96 -9.77
N TYR A 45 13.50 -2.15 -9.33
CA TYR A 45 14.32 -3.18 -8.68
C TYR A 45 15.17 -2.62 -7.51
N TYR A 46 14.50 -2.18 -6.43
CA TYR A 46 15.19 -1.65 -5.23
C TYR A 46 16.04 -2.69 -4.49
N ASP A 47 15.86 -3.98 -4.79
CA ASP A 47 16.59 -5.11 -4.18
C ASP A 47 16.44 -5.20 -2.66
N LEU A 48 15.30 -4.72 -2.13
CA LEU A 48 14.93 -4.77 -0.71
C LEU A 48 14.03 -5.96 -0.36
N ASP A 49 13.48 -6.62 -1.38
CA ASP A 49 12.61 -7.76 -1.22
C ASP A 49 13.39 -9.01 -0.79
N ALA A 50 12.72 -9.93 -0.08
CA ALA A 50 13.31 -11.21 0.30
C ALA A 50 13.78 -12.04 -0.91
N HIS A 51 13.12 -11.87 -2.06
CA HIS A 51 13.56 -12.43 -3.33
C HIS A 51 14.07 -11.34 -4.26
N VAL A 52 15.36 -11.39 -4.57
CA VAL A 52 16.00 -10.45 -5.51
C VAL A 52 16.09 -11.08 -6.89
N THR A 53 15.61 -10.37 -7.91
CA THR A 53 15.67 -10.83 -9.31
C THR A 53 17.09 -10.70 -9.87
N ASP A 54 17.61 -11.78 -10.47
CA ASP A 54 18.90 -11.78 -11.16
C ASP A 54 18.96 -10.69 -12.25
N LYS A 55 20.11 -10.02 -12.38
CA LYS A 55 20.25 -8.83 -13.25
C LYS A 55 19.92 -9.08 -14.72
N ASP A 56 20.26 -10.25 -15.24
CA ASP A 56 19.99 -10.69 -16.62
C ASP A 56 18.50 -10.97 -16.88
N LYS A 57 17.70 -11.16 -15.83
CA LYS A 57 16.24 -11.38 -15.90
C LYS A 57 15.44 -10.11 -15.70
N ARG A 58 16.08 -8.98 -15.35
CA ARG A 58 15.40 -7.70 -15.13
C ARG A 58 14.91 -7.09 -16.43
N VAL A 59 13.73 -6.53 -16.38
CA VAL A 59 13.09 -5.83 -17.51
C VAL A 59 13.20 -4.32 -17.31
N ASN A 60 13.75 -3.62 -18.29
CA ASN A 60 13.70 -2.16 -18.32
C ASN A 60 12.34 -1.70 -18.86
N VAL A 61 11.44 -1.29 -17.96
CA VAL A 61 10.10 -0.86 -18.34
C VAL A 61 10.08 0.41 -19.21
N LYS A 62 11.17 1.19 -19.26
CA LYS A 62 11.27 2.42 -20.07
C LYS A 62 11.62 2.15 -21.54
N GLU A 63 11.92 0.92 -21.93
CA GLU A 63 12.15 0.58 -23.33
C GLU A 63 10.92 0.85 -24.20
N PRO A 64 11.07 1.27 -25.47
CA PRO A 64 9.93 1.63 -26.32
C PRO A 64 8.84 0.55 -26.42
N LYS A 65 9.24 -0.72 -26.56
CA LYS A 65 8.31 -1.85 -26.58
C LYS A 65 7.56 -1.99 -25.25
N ARG A 66 8.27 -1.88 -24.12
CA ARG A 66 7.68 -1.98 -22.78
C ARG A 66 6.76 -0.81 -22.47
N GLN A 67 7.03 0.37 -23.03
CA GLN A 67 6.14 1.53 -22.90
C GLN A 67 4.81 1.35 -23.65
N GLN A 68 4.81 0.62 -24.78
CA GLN A 68 3.57 0.22 -25.47
C GLN A 68 2.78 -0.78 -24.62
N GLU A 69 3.43 -1.82 -24.11
CA GLU A 69 2.80 -2.80 -23.20
C GLU A 69 2.28 -2.12 -21.93
N MET A 70 2.99 -1.13 -21.40
CA MET A 70 2.55 -0.32 -20.26
C MET A 70 1.29 0.48 -20.58
N GLN A 71 1.17 1.01 -21.79
CA GLN A 71 -0.04 1.70 -22.22
C GLN A 71 -1.22 0.74 -22.31
N GLU A 72 -1.03 -0.45 -22.87
CA GLU A 72 -2.05 -1.50 -22.92
C GLU A 72 -2.51 -1.94 -21.52
N LEU A 73 -1.57 -2.08 -20.58
CA LEU A 73 -1.86 -2.37 -19.18
C LEU A 73 -2.71 -1.26 -18.54
N VAL A 74 -2.32 0.01 -18.71
CA VAL A 74 -3.05 1.16 -18.18
C VAL A 74 -4.45 1.27 -18.81
N ASP A 75 -4.58 0.98 -20.10
CA ASP A 75 -5.87 0.91 -20.79
C ASP A 75 -6.76 -0.20 -20.23
N HIS A 76 -6.17 -1.36 -19.92
CA HIS A 76 -6.86 -2.48 -19.31
C HIS A 76 -7.38 -2.13 -17.90
N ILE A 77 -6.54 -1.53 -17.06
CA ILE A 77 -6.90 -1.09 -15.70
C ILE A 77 -7.96 0.02 -15.76
N ALA A 78 -7.85 0.95 -16.71
CA ALA A 78 -8.79 2.07 -16.86
C ALA A 78 -10.25 1.64 -17.08
N ARG A 79 -10.51 0.42 -17.55
CA ARG A 79 -11.89 -0.11 -17.65
C ARG A 79 -12.60 -0.21 -16.31
N PHE A 80 -11.85 -0.30 -15.21
CA PHE A 80 -12.38 -0.27 -13.85
C PHE A 80 -12.96 1.10 -13.46
N LYS A 81 -12.51 2.19 -14.11
CA LYS A 81 -12.89 3.58 -13.80
C LYS A 81 -12.64 3.95 -12.32
N PRO A 82 -11.37 3.92 -11.86
CA PRO A 82 -11.05 4.23 -10.48
C PRO A 82 -11.48 5.65 -10.12
N THR A 83 -12.09 5.80 -8.94
CA THR A 83 -12.40 7.10 -8.33
C THR A 83 -11.37 7.49 -7.26
N ALA A 84 -10.51 6.55 -6.86
CA ALA A 84 -9.38 6.74 -5.97
C ALA A 84 -8.30 5.72 -6.35
N ILE A 85 -7.03 6.06 -6.10
CA ILE A 85 -5.89 5.18 -6.35
C ILE A 85 -5.01 5.17 -5.11
N ALA A 86 -4.77 3.98 -4.58
CA ALA A 86 -3.84 3.76 -3.48
C ALA A 86 -2.59 3.03 -4.01
N VAL A 87 -1.41 3.42 -3.53
CA VAL A 87 -0.12 2.85 -3.95
C VAL A 87 0.72 2.51 -2.73
N GLU A 88 1.58 1.49 -2.86
CA GLU A 88 2.59 1.17 -1.87
C GLU A 88 3.60 2.32 -1.76
N ALA A 89 3.39 3.14 -0.74
CA ALA A 89 4.20 4.29 -0.40
C ALA A 89 3.87 4.73 1.01
N GLY A 90 4.88 5.25 1.71
CA GLY A 90 4.68 5.87 3.01
C GLY A 90 3.66 7.03 2.98
N PRO A 91 3.37 7.61 4.16
CA PRO A 91 2.33 8.62 4.32
C PRO A 91 2.45 9.76 3.30
N ASN A 92 1.30 10.30 2.90
CA ASN A 92 1.20 11.44 1.99
C ASN A 92 1.74 12.74 2.64
N THR A 93 3.06 12.88 2.73
CA THR A 93 3.73 14.10 3.24
C THR A 93 3.86 15.18 2.17
N GLY A 94 3.24 14.99 1.00
CA GLY A 94 3.26 15.89 -0.15
C GLY A 94 4.27 15.52 -1.24
N TRP A 95 5.24 14.65 -0.96
CA TRP A 95 6.26 14.28 -1.95
C TRP A 95 5.68 13.57 -3.19
N LEU A 96 4.70 12.68 -3.00
CA LEU A 96 4.00 11.98 -4.09
C LEU A 96 3.31 12.97 -5.01
N MET A 97 2.56 13.89 -4.42
CA MET A 97 1.81 14.91 -5.16
C MET A 97 2.74 15.93 -5.84
N LYS A 98 3.88 16.26 -5.23
CA LYS A 98 4.92 17.08 -5.90
C LYS A 98 5.47 16.40 -7.16
N ARG A 99 5.76 15.10 -7.09
CA ARG A 99 6.21 14.32 -8.26
C ARG A 99 5.11 14.23 -9.32
N TYR A 100 3.85 14.02 -8.91
CA TYR A 100 2.73 14.02 -9.84
C TYR A 100 2.54 15.38 -10.53
N ALA A 101 2.67 16.50 -9.81
CA ALA A 101 2.62 17.84 -10.40
C ALA A 101 3.73 18.07 -11.44
N GLU A 102 4.93 17.53 -11.20
CA GLU A 102 6.02 17.55 -12.19
C GLU A 102 5.68 16.71 -13.43
N TYR A 103 5.12 15.53 -13.24
CA TYR A 103 4.61 14.70 -14.34
C TYR A 103 3.53 15.44 -15.15
N GLN A 104 2.56 16.09 -14.49
CA GLN A 104 1.53 16.86 -15.17
C GLN A 104 2.11 18.01 -16.02
N ARG A 105 3.16 18.68 -15.53
CA ARG A 105 3.82 19.79 -16.23
C ARG A 105 4.64 19.32 -17.44
N THR A 106 5.33 18.19 -17.31
CA THR A 106 6.29 17.71 -18.32
C THR A 106 5.69 16.71 -19.31
N ASP A 107 4.56 16.12 -18.94
CA ASP A 107 3.96 14.94 -19.58
C ASP A 107 4.96 13.80 -19.82
N SER A 108 5.96 13.70 -18.96
CA SER A 108 7.09 12.80 -19.15
C SER A 108 7.31 11.97 -17.91
N ILE A 109 7.32 10.65 -18.10
CA ILE A 109 7.63 9.69 -17.05
C ILE A 109 9.14 9.75 -16.77
N GLN A 110 9.50 10.18 -15.57
CA GLN A 110 10.90 10.34 -15.19
C GLN A 110 11.48 9.00 -14.74
N ARG A 111 10.69 8.22 -13.98
CA ARG A 111 11.18 7.04 -13.29
C ARG A 111 10.64 5.74 -13.85
N ALA A 112 11.36 4.67 -13.58
CA ALA A 112 10.91 3.33 -13.91
C ALA A 112 9.81 2.84 -12.96
N ASP A 113 9.63 3.46 -11.79
CA ASP A 113 8.74 2.95 -10.76
C ASP A 113 7.25 2.92 -11.14
N GLU A 114 6.57 1.90 -10.62
CA GLU A 114 5.17 1.56 -10.87
C GLU A 114 4.20 2.69 -10.53
N ARG A 115 4.53 3.53 -9.54
CA ARG A 115 3.67 4.67 -9.15
C ARG A 115 3.58 5.70 -10.27
N GLU A 116 4.67 5.95 -11.01
CA GLU A 116 4.62 6.83 -12.19
C GLU A 116 4.06 6.08 -13.41
N GLN A 117 4.60 4.88 -13.68
CA GLN A 117 4.27 4.13 -14.90
C GLN A 117 2.79 3.76 -14.98
N ILE A 118 2.13 3.52 -13.84
CA ILE A 118 0.72 3.15 -13.76
C ILE A 118 -0.09 4.23 -13.03
N GLY A 119 0.28 4.53 -11.78
CA GLY A 119 -0.50 5.40 -10.88
C GLY A 119 -0.73 6.79 -11.46
N PHE A 120 0.34 7.49 -11.85
CA PHE A 120 0.24 8.86 -12.38
C PHE A 120 -0.51 8.92 -13.72
N ARG A 121 -0.33 7.93 -14.59
CA ARG A 121 -1.07 7.86 -15.86
C ARG A 121 -2.57 7.73 -15.63
N LEU A 122 -2.97 6.88 -14.68
CA LEU A 122 -4.37 6.71 -14.30
C LEU A 122 -4.92 7.97 -13.62
N MET A 123 -4.17 8.60 -12.70
CA MET A 123 -4.58 9.86 -12.10
C MET A 123 -4.86 10.93 -13.14
N LYS A 124 -3.95 11.12 -14.11
CA LYS A 124 -4.13 12.09 -15.19
C LYS A 124 -5.37 11.77 -16.03
N ARG A 125 -5.54 10.50 -16.40
CA ARG A 125 -6.68 10.03 -17.22
C ARG A 125 -8.03 10.26 -16.55
N PHE A 126 -8.13 10.07 -15.25
CA PHE A 126 -9.38 10.21 -14.49
C PHE A 126 -9.51 11.54 -13.76
N ALA A 127 -8.60 12.49 -14.02
CA ALA A 127 -8.56 13.80 -13.38
C ALA A 127 -8.63 13.72 -11.84
N LEU A 128 -7.93 12.73 -11.26
CA LEU A 128 -7.84 12.58 -9.81
C LEU A 128 -6.82 13.57 -9.26
N ASP A 129 -7.14 14.15 -8.10
CA ASP A 129 -6.32 15.16 -7.43
C ASP A 129 -5.42 14.59 -6.34
N THR A 130 -5.61 13.31 -5.98
CA THR A 130 -4.93 12.68 -4.85
C THR A 130 -4.49 11.26 -5.18
N LEU A 131 -3.21 10.96 -4.94
CA LEU A 131 -2.67 9.60 -4.86
C LEU A 131 -2.52 9.24 -3.39
N TYR A 132 -3.05 8.11 -2.95
CA TYR A 132 -3.01 7.71 -1.55
C TYR A 132 -1.85 6.74 -1.30
N GLY A 133 -0.84 7.16 -0.52
CA GLY A 133 0.18 6.26 0.00
C GLY A 133 -0.42 5.33 1.06
N VAL A 134 -0.33 4.03 0.83
CA VAL A 134 -0.73 2.97 1.76
C VAL A 134 0.45 2.04 1.99
N ASP A 135 1.20 2.33 3.04
CA ASP A 135 2.28 1.50 3.56
C ASP A 135 2.18 1.54 5.08
N ALA A 136 1.76 0.42 5.65
CA ALA A 136 1.45 0.29 7.05
C ALA A 136 1.80 -1.12 7.53
N ARG A 137 2.04 -1.23 8.83
CA ARG A 137 2.19 -2.52 9.48
C ARG A 137 0.85 -3.26 9.48
N THR A 138 0.90 -4.55 9.78
CA THR A 138 -0.33 -5.33 9.96
C THR A 138 -1.18 -4.73 11.08
N LEU A 139 -2.50 -4.76 10.96
CA LEU A 139 -3.43 -4.31 12.01
C LEU A 139 -3.11 -4.94 13.37
N VAL A 140 -2.72 -6.22 13.39
CA VAL A 140 -2.31 -6.91 14.62
C VAL A 140 -1.11 -6.21 15.28
N ALA A 141 -0.08 -5.88 14.50
CA ALA A 141 1.09 -5.17 15.01
C ALA A 141 0.72 -3.80 15.61
N ASP A 142 -0.26 -3.10 15.05
CA ASP A 142 -0.72 -1.81 15.58
C ASP A 142 -1.63 -1.93 16.80
N LEU A 143 -2.24 -3.09 17.05
CA LEU A 143 -3.11 -3.36 18.20
C LEU A 143 -2.36 -3.93 19.41
N VAL A 144 -1.16 -4.46 19.23
CA VAL A 144 -0.38 -5.15 20.28
C VAL A 144 0.88 -4.41 20.72
N ASP A 145 1.25 -3.33 20.01
CA ASP A 145 2.31 -2.39 20.42
C ASP A 145 1.78 -1.27 21.31
#